data_AF-A0A7X0HJ28-F1
#
_entry.id   AF-A0A7X0HJ28-F1
#
_cell.length_a   1.000
_cell.length_b   1.000
_cell.length_c   1.000
_cell.angle_alpha   90.00
_cell.angle_beta   90.00
_cell.angle_gamma   90.00
#
_symmetry.space_group_name_H-M   'P 1'
#
loop_
_entity.id
_entity.type
_entity.pdbx_description
1 polymer ?
#
loop_
_entity_poly.entity_id
_entity_poly.type
_entity_poly.pdbx_seq_one_letter_code
_entity_poly.pdbx_strand_id
1 'polypeptide(L)'
;AAEKRHAIESGPLLIFTLVLALFVLGVSGLLHVDGILAVFVCGLAFNATSSASERADENKIDEAVNRLVVLPLFTALGAMLPWREWGELGWWRALLLVVGVLLLRRLPVLLILKRPLSLTWRDTVFLGWFGPLGVSALFYLTMEAHRLGTNPVVLAGGTLVVAASTIVHAITTAPGLALYRKAANRTPERAQ
;
A
#
# COMPACT_ATOMS: atom_id res chain seq x y z
N ALA A 1 -39.24 -8.43 -12.78
CA ALA A 1 -39.98 -7.29 -13.38
C ALA A 1 -39.78 -5.95 -12.64
N ALA A 2 -38.94 -5.88 -11.59
CA ALA A 2 -38.52 -4.64 -10.93
C ALA A 2 -37.14 -4.11 -11.40
N GLU A 3 -36.37 -4.89 -12.17
CA GLU A 3 -35.09 -4.44 -12.78
C GLU A 3 -35.27 -3.51 -14.00
N LYS A 4 -36.49 -3.35 -14.50
CA LYS A 4 -36.77 -2.53 -15.72
C LYS A 4 -37.04 -1.06 -15.44
N ARG A 5 -36.92 -0.60 -14.20
CA ARG A 5 -36.99 0.82 -13.85
C ARG A 5 -35.64 1.21 -13.28
N HIS A 6 -34.83 1.89 -14.07
CA HIS A 6 -33.66 2.66 -13.66
C HIS A 6 -34.07 3.75 -12.65
N ALA A 7 -34.52 3.33 -11.47
CA ALA A 7 -35.00 4.17 -10.36
C ALA A 7 -34.15 3.95 -9.11
N ILE A 8 -32.91 3.49 -9.30
CA ILE A 8 -31.87 3.55 -8.29
C ILE A 8 -30.91 4.59 -8.83
N GLU A 9 -31.03 5.83 -8.33
CA GLU A 9 -29.88 6.72 -8.35
C GLU A 9 -28.71 5.92 -7.76
N SER A 10 -27.63 5.77 -8.52
CA SER A 10 -26.40 5.15 -8.01
C SER A 10 -25.98 5.94 -6.77
N GLY A 11 -26.33 5.43 -5.59
CA GLY A 11 -25.81 5.98 -4.34
C GLY A 11 -24.29 5.86 -4.37
N PRO A 12 -23.53 6.75 -3.71
CA PRO A 12 -22.08 6.73 -3.84
C PRO A 12 -21.54 5.40 -3.28
N LEU A 13 -21.01 4.50 -4.13
CA LEU A 13 -20.36 3.27 -3.66
C LEU A 13 -19.21 3.60 -2.71
N LEU A 14 -18.65 4.82 -2.75
CA LEU A 14 -17.73 5.30 -1.72
C LEU A 14 -18.33 5.24 -0.32
N ILE A 15 -19.58 5.69 -0.12
CA ILE A 15 -20.23 5.63 1.19
C ILE A 15 -20.46 4.17 1.57
N PHE A 16 -20.91 3.33 0.63
CA PHE A 16 -21.09 1.90 0.87
C PHE A 16 -19.78 1.22 1.28
N THR A 17 -18.70 1.42 0.52
CA THR A 17 -17.38 0.83 0.79
C THR A 17 -16.76 1.37 2.07
N LEU A 18 -16.98 2.65 2.41
CA LEU A 18 -16.58 3.22 3.69
C LEU A 18 -17.33 2.58 4.87
N VAL A 19 -18.67 2.48 4.79
CA VAL A 19 -19.49 1.85 5.83
C VAL A 19 -19.11 0.37 5.97
N LEU A 20 -18.90 -0.33 4.86
CA LEU A 20 -18.46 -1.72 4.86
C LEU A 20 -17.07 -1.87 5.51
N ALA A 21 -16.12 -0.99 5.19
CA ALA A 21 -14.79 -1.00 5.80
C ALA A 21 -14.87 -0.76 7.32
N LEU A 22 -15.68 0.21 7.77
CA LEU A 22 -15.88 0.48 9.20
C LEU A 22 -16.60 -0.68 9.90
N PHE A 23 -17.57 -1.30 9.25
CA PHE A 23 -18.28 -2.47 9.76
C PHE A 23 -17.33 -3.65 9.96
N VAL A 24 -16.53 -3.98 8.94
CA VAL A 24 -15.54 -5.06 9.01
C VAL A 24 -14.48 -4.76 10.08
N LEU A 25 -14.03 -3.50 10.18
CA LEU A 25 -13.11 -3.07 11.23
C LEU A 25 -13.73 -3.26 12.63
N GLY A 26 -14.99 -2.87 12.84
CA GLY A 26 -15.70 -3.07 14.10
C GLY A 26 -15.85 -4.54 14.47
N VAL A 27 -16.32 -5.38 13.53
CA VAL A 27 -16.45 -6.83 13.73
C VAL A 27 -15.10 -7.48 14.00
N SER A 28 -14.04 -7.07 13.31
CA SER A 28 -12.69 -7.59 13.54
C SER A 28 -12.19 -7.30 14.95
N GLY A 29 -12.51 -6.12 15.50
CA GLY A 29 -12.21 -5.75 16.88
C GLY A 29 -12.95 -6.63 17.89
N LEU A 30 -14.22 -6.93 17.66
CA LEU A 30 -15.01 -7.83 18.53
C LEU A 30 -14.46 -9.26 18.50
N LEU A 31 -14.05 -9.72 17.33
CA LEU A 31 -13.46 -11.06 17.14
C LEU A 31 -11.99 -11.16 17.53
N HIS A 32 -11.36 -10.04 17.94
CA HIS A 32 -9.93 -9.96 18.27
C HIS A 32 -9.00 -10.43 17.14
N VAL A 33 -9.38 -10.15 15.90
CA VAL A 33 -8.56 -10.43 14.69
C VAL A 33 -7.99 -9.14 14.11
N ASP A 34 -6.99 -9.26 13.24
CA ASP A 34 -6.34 -8.10 12.63
C ASP A 34 -7.29 -7.33 11.70
N GLY A 35 -7.62 -6.10 12.09
CA GLY A 35 -8.60 -5.29 11.37
C GLY A 35 -8.12 -4.75 10.03
N ILE A 36 -6.84 -4.40 9.88
CA ILE A 36 -6.30 -3.88 8.61
C ILE A 36 -6.30 -5.00 7.57
N LEU A 37 -5.88 -6.21 7.96
CA LEU A 37 -5.91 -7.40 7.12
C LEU A 37 -7.35 -7.80 6.78
N ALA A 38 -8.27 -7.77 7.75
CA ALA A 38 -9.68 -8.09 7.51
C ALA A 38 -10.32 -7.15 6.48
N VAL A 39 -10.11 -5.83 6.63
CA VAL A 39 -10.61 -4.82 5.67
C VAL A 39 -9.96 -5.01 4.30
N PHE A 40 -8.66 -5.33 4.24
CA PHE A 40 -7.96 -5.61 2.98
C PHE A 40 -8.56 -6.83 2.24
N VAL A 41 -8.76 -7.95 2.95
CA VAL A 41 -9.37 -9.16 2.37
C VAL A 41 -10.81 -8.90 1.93
N CYS A 42 -11.59 -8.15 2.71
CA CYS A 42 -12.94 -7.74 2.33
C CYS A 42 -12.93 -6.89 1.04
N GLY A 43 -12.01 -5.92 0.94
CA GLY A 43 -11.84 -5.10 -0.26
C GLY A 43 -11.46 -5.92 -1.49
N LEU A 44 -10.58 -6.92 -1.33
CA LEU A 44 -10.24 -7.86 -2.42
C LEU A 44 -11.45 -8.67 -2.88
N ALA A 45 -12.25 -9.19 -1.94
CA ALA A 45 -13.47 -9.93 -2.26
C ALA A 45 -14.49 -9.02 -2.96
N PHE A 46 -14.72 -7.81 -2.45
CA PHE A 46 -15.61 -6.82 -3.06
C PHE A 46 -15.17 -6.43 -4.48
N ASN A 47 -13.87 -6.26 -4.70
CA ASN A 47 -13.32 -6.01 -6.03
C ASN A 47 -13.41 -7.24 -6.96
N ALA A 48 -13.47 -8.47 -6.43
CA ALA A 48 -13.67 -9.66 -7.26
C ALA A 48 -15.14 -9.84 -7.69
N THR A 49 -16.09 -9.36 -6.88
CA THR A 49 -17.54 -9.56 -7.11
C THR A 49 -18.25 -8.37 -7.79
N SER A 50 -17.69 -7.15 -7.73
CA SER A 50 -18.30 -5.96 -8.33
C SER A 50 -18.23 -5.95 -9.86
N SER A 51 -19.30 -5.51 -10.54
CA SER A 51 -19.34 -5.47 -12.01
C SER A 51 -18.54 -4.30 -12.59
N ALA A 52 -17.94 -4.46 -13.77
CA ALA A 52 -17.11 -3.42 -14.40
C ALA A 52 -17.88 -2.12 -14.73
N SER A 53 -19.20 -2.21 -14.91
CA SER A 53 -20.10 -1.08 -15.15
C SER A 53 -20.36 -0.23 -13.90
N GLU A 54 -20.42 -0.83 -12.71
CA GLU A 54 -20.53 -0.10 -11.44
C GLU A 54 -19.29 0.74 -11.15
N ARG A 55 -18.11 0.34 -11.65
CA ARG A 55 -16.83 1.02 -11.41
C ARG A 55 -16.61 2.24 -12.30
N ALA A 56 -17.36 2.42 -13.38
CA ALA A 56 -17.05 3.42 -14.42
C ALA A 56 -17.63 4.80 -14.11
N ASP A 57 -18.83 4.87 -13.53
CA ASP A 57 -19.59 6.12 -13.33
C ASP A 57 -19.22 6.90 -12.06
N GLU A 58 -18.42 6.33 -11.15
CA GLU A 58 -18.09 6.92 -9.84
C GLU A 58 -16.70 7.54 -9.71
N ASN A 59 -15.83 7.33 -10.70
CA ASN A 59 -14.39 7.63 -10.61
C ASN A 59 -14.05 9.10 -10.29
N LYS A 60 -14.95 10.06 -10.51
CA LYS A 60 -14.68 11.49 -10.27
C LYS A 60 -14.92 11.92 -8.82
N ILE A 61 -15.98 11.44 -8.17
CA ILE A 61 -16.28 11.77 -6.78
C ILE A 61 -15.29 11.03 -5.87
N ASP A 62 -15.01 9.77 -6.20
CA ASP A 62 -14.10 8.93 -5.44
C ASP A 62 -12.67 9.46 -5.44
N GLU A 63 -12.18 9.92 -6.59
CA GLU A 63 -10.84 10.50 -6.69
C GLU A 63 -10.72 11.82 -5.90
N ALA A 64 -11.75 12.66 -5.94
CA ALA A 64 -11.76 13.92 -5.17
C ALA A 64 -11.75 13.65 -3.67
N VAL A 65 -12.59 12.75 -3.19
CA VAL A 65 -12.66 12.36 -1.77
C VAL A 65 -11.38 11.65 -1.33
N ASN A 66 -10.85 10.73 -2.13
CA ASN A 66 -9.57 10.08 -1.89
C ASN A 66 -8.45 11.11 -1.73
N ARG A 67 -8.37 12.11 -2.62
CA ARG A 67 -7.39 13.18 -2.52
C ARG A 67 -7.55 14.02 -1.26
N LEU A 68 -8.79 14.28 -0.82
CA LEU A 68 -9.08 15.01 0.42
C LEU A 68 -8.72 14.23 1.69
N VAL A 69 -8.66 12.89 1.64
CA VAL A 69 -8.25 12.07 2.80
C VAL A 69 -6.73 11.82 2.79
N VAL A 70 -6.18 11.49 1.63
CA VAL A 70 -4.77 11.11 1.47
C VAL A 70 -3.85 12.32 1.66
N LEU A 71 -4.20 13.49 1.10
CA LEU A 71 -3.33 14.66 1.16
C LEU A 71 -3.12 15.15 2.60
N PRO A 72 -4.16 15.35 3.45
CA PRO A 72 -3.94 15.73 4.84
C PRO A 72 -3.20 14.67 5.64
N LEU A 73 -3.46 13.38 5.39
CA LEU A 73 -2.77 12.28 6.06
C LEU A 73 -1.25 12.35 5.84
N PHE A 74 -0.82 12.48 4.59
CA PHE A 74 0.61 12.60 4.27
C PHE A 74 1.20 13.95 4.70
N THR A 75 0.41 15.02 4.70
CA THR A 75 0.86 16.34 5.19
C THR A 75 1.11 16.29 6.70
N ALA A 76 0.18 15.72 7.47
CA ALA A 76 0.35 15.52 8.91
C ALA A 76 1.53 14.60 9.22
N LEU A 77 1.66 13.48 8.49
CA LEU A 77 2.80 12.57 8.62
C LEU A 77 4.13 13.30 8.37
N GLY A 78 4.21 14.12 7.31
CA GLY A 78 5.38 14.92 6.99
C GLY A 78 5.73 15.94 8.07
N ALA A 79 4.71 16.57 8.68
CA ALA A 79 4.90 17.52 9.78
C ALA A 79 5.37 16.86 11.09
N MET A 80 5.00 15.59 11.31
CA MET A 80 5.33 14.82 12.52
C MET A 80 6.65 14.04 12.40
N LEU A 81 7.45 14.26 11.36
CA LEU A 81 8.72 13.53 11.17
C LEU A 81 9.74 13.86 12.28
N PRO A 82 10.32 12.84 12.95
CA PRO A 82 11.24 13.04 14.07
C PRO A 82 12.68 13.27 13.58
N TRP A 83 12.93 14.46 13.02
CA TRP A 83 14.20 14.82 12.39
C TRP A 83 15.42 14.70 13.32
N ARG A 84 15.24 15.05 14.59
CA ARG A 84 16.31 15.03 15.59
C ARG A 84 16.73 13.60 15.90
N GLU A 85 15.76 12.73 16.14
CA GLU A 85 15.94 11.32 16.45
C GLU A 85 16.57 10.58 15.26
N TRP A 86 16.26 10.99 14.02
CA TRP A 86 16.93 10.48 12.82
C TRP A 86 18.40 10.89 12.75
N GLY A 87 18.74 12.11 13.17
CA GLY A 87 20.12 12.57 13.27
C GLY A 87 20.93 11.74 14.27
N GLU A 88 20.31 11.36 15.39
CA GLU A 88 20.93 10.55 16.45
C GLU A 88 21.25 9.10 16.01
N LEU A 89 20.55 8.57 14.99
CA LEU A 89 20.90 7.27 14.38
C LEU A 89 22.26 7.29 13.68
N GLY A 90 22.72 8.46 13.23
CA GLY A 90 23.91 8.64 12.41
C GLY A 90 23.67 8.31 10.94
N TRP A 91 24.17 9.18 10.06
CA TRP A 91 23.91 9.14 8.61
C TRP A 91 24.18 7.78 7.96
N TRP A 92 25.31 7.15 8.29
CA TRP A 92 25.70 5.87 7.69
C TRP A 92 24.77 4.72 8.10
N ARG A 93 24.39 4.65 9.39
CA ARG A 93 23.47 3.61 9.89
C ARG A 93 22.07 3.81 9.34
N ALA A 94 21.60 5.05 9.27
CA ALA A 94 20.33 5.43 8.65
C ALA A 94 20.28 5.00 7.18
N LEU A 95 21.32 5.31 6.40
CA LEU A 95 21.41 4.92 4.99
C LEU A 95 21.40 3.40 4.80
N LEU A 96 22.23 2.68 5.56
CA LEU A 96 22.30 1.22 5.49
C LEU A 96 20.98 0.57 5.90
N LEU A 97 20.29 1.11 6.91
CA LEU A 97 18.98 0.63 7.33
C LEU A 97 17.94 0.80 6.21
N VAL A 98 17.85 1.99 5.62
CA VAL A 98 16.89 2.27 4.54
C VAL A 98 17.18 1.38 3.33
N VAL A 99 18.41 1.36 2.83
CA VAL A 99 18.79 0.55 1.67
C VAL A 99 18.59 -0.94 1.97
N GLY A 100 19.00 -1.39 3.15
CA GLY A 100 18.84 -2.76 3.60
C GLY A 100 17.38 -3.19 3.63
N VAL A 101 16.49 -2.40 4.23
CA VAL A 101 15.05 -2.74 4.29
C VAL A 101 14.41 -2.70 2.90
N LEU A 102 14.74 -1.70 2.08
CA LEU A 102 14.18 -1.59 0.74
C LEU A 102 14.56 -2.78 -0.16
N LEU A 103 15.82 -3.22 -0.09
CA LEU A 103 16.32 -4.32 -0.91
C LEU A 103 15.95 -5.69 -0.33
N LEU A 104 16.01 -5.88 0.99
CA LEU A 104 15.88 -7.22 1.60
C LEU A 104 14.44 -7.59 1.97
N ARG A 105 13.51 -6.63 2.13
CA ARG A 105 12.16 -6.94 2.59
C ARG A 105 11.34 -7.76 1.58
N ARG A 106 11.37 -7.38 0.30
CA ARG A 106 10.47 -7.95 -0.73
C ARG A 106 11.22 -8.70 -1.81
N LEU A 107 12.35 -8.15 -2.27
CA LEU A 107 13.09 -8.71 -3.39
C LEU A 107 13.55 -10.16 -3.16
N PRO A 108 14.15 -10.55 -2.01
CA PRO A 108 14.60 -11.91 -1.79
C PRO A 108 13.42 -12.90 -1.75
N VAL A 109 12.32 -12.51 -1.13
CA VAL A 109 11.10 -13.32 -1.05
C VAL A 109 10.57 -13.61 -2.45
N LEU A 110 10.41 -12.58 -3.29
CA LEU A 110 9.92 -12.80 -4.65
C LEU A 110 10.92 -13.54 -5.54
N LEU A 111 12.23 -13.37 -5.33
CA LEU A 111 13.24 -14.15 -6.03
C LEU A 111 13.14 -15.65 -5.71
N ILE A 112 12.88 -16.00 -4.44
CA ILE A 112 12.63 -17.39 -4.01
C ILE A 112 11.33 -17.91 -4.63
N LEU A 113 10.28 -17.08 -4.62
CA LEU A 113 8.96 -17.40 -5.16
C LEU A 113 8.87 -17.28 -6.69
N LYS A 114 9.96 -16.93 -7.39
CA LYS A 114 9.96 -16.73 -8.84
C LYS A 114 9.45 -17.95 -9.61
N ARG A 115 9.94 -19.14 -9.25
CA ARG A 115 9.58 -20.40 -9.93
C ARG A 115 8.12 -20.81 -9.67
N PRO A 116 7.62 -20.89 -8.43
CA PRO A 116 6.22 -21.29 -8.19
C PRO A 116 5.20 -20.31 -8.77
N LEU A 117 5.53 -19.01 -8.86
CA LEU A 117 4.64 -18.01 -9.48
C LEU A 117 4.84 -17.88 -11.00
N SER A 118 5.70 -18.67 -11.62
CA SER A 118 6.00 -18.61 -13.06
C SER A 118 6.40 -17.19 -13.55
N LEU A 119 7.06 -16.41 -12.70
CA LEU A 119 7.42 -15.02 -13.01
C LEU A 119 8.68 -14.94 -13.88
N THR A 120 8.71 -14.01 -14.83
CA THR A 120 9.96 -13.65 -15.51
C THR A 120 10.87 -12.86 -14.58
N TRP A 121 12.17 -12.81 -14.86
CA TRP A 121 13.11 -12.04 -14.03
C TRP A 121 12.72 -10.57 -13.94
N ARG A 122 12.15 -10.03 -15.03
CA ARG A 122 11.70 -8.64 -15.10
C ARG A 122 10.52 -8.40 -14.17
N ASP A 123 9.53 -9.29 -14.21
CA ASP A 123 8.33 -9.19 -13.36
C ASP A 123 8.69 -9.38 -11.90
N THR A 124 9.62 -10.28 -11.58
CA THR A 124 10.10 -10.50 -10.21
C THR A 124 10.78 -9.26 -9.64
N VAL A 125 11.70 -8.65 -10.39
CA VAL A 125 12.40 -7.42 -9.94
C VAL A 125 11.42 -6.25 -9.86
N PHE A 126 10.52 -6.12 -10.84
CA PHE A 126 9.49 -5.09 -10.84
C PHE A 126 8.56 -5.21 -9.64
N LEU A 127 7.95 -6.39 -9.44
CA LEU A 127 7.04 -6.65 -8.32
C LEU A 127 7.75 -6.55 -6.96
N GLY A 128 9.05 -6.89 -6.92
CA GLY A 128 9.85 -6.82 -5.69
C GLY A 128 10.23 -5.42 -5.28
N TRP A 129 10.48 -4.56 -6.27
CA TRP A 129 10.78 -3.16 -6.05
C TRP A 129 9.52 -2.34 -5.80
N PHE A 130 8.44 -2.54 -6.56
CA PHE A 130 7.21 -1.76 -6.43
C PHE A 130 6.33 -2.28 -5.30
N GLY A 131 6.61 -1.80 -4.09
CA GLY A 131 5.84 -2.14 -2.88
C GLY A 131 6.16 -1.21 -1.72
N PRO A 132 5.73 0.07 -1.78
CA PRO A 132 6.03 1.05 -0.75
C PRO A 132 5.49 0.61 0.61
N LEU A 133 6.16 1.06 1.68
CA LEU A 133 5.57 1.00 3.01
C LEU A 133 4.37 1.95 3.08
N GLY A 134 3.21 1.41 3.43
CA GLY A 134 2.00 2.19 3.66
C GLY A 134 1.91 2.72 5.09
N VAL A 135 0.87 3.51 5.33
CA VAL A 135 0.55 4.09 6.65
C VAL A 135 0.25 3.02 7.70
N SER A 136 -0.24 1.85 7.28
CA SER A 136 -0.43 0.69 8.17
C SER A 136 0.87 0.27 8.87
N ALA A 137 2.03 0.40 8.22
CA ALA A 137 3.31 0.08 8.84
C ALA A 137 3.61 1.00 10.04
N LEU A 138 3.23 2.28 9.97
CA LEU A 138 3.35 3.20 11.10
C LEU A 138 2.39 2.84 12.23
N PHE A 139 1.16 2.45 11.89
CA PHE A 139 0.19 1.97 12.88
C PHE A 139 0.72 0.75 13.66
N TYR A 140 1.23 -0.27 12.97
CA TYR A 140 1.82 -1.43 13.65
C TYR A 140 3.06 -1.07 14.45
N LEU A 141 3.91 -0.19 13.91
CA LEU A 141 5.11 0.27 14.59
C LEU A 141 4.76 0.97 15.92
N THR A 142 3.78 1.87 15.92
CA THR A 142 3.36 2.57 17.15
C THR A 142 2.60 1.67 18.10
N MET A 143 1.76 0.76 17.59
CA MET A 143 1.05 -0.22 18.39
C MET A 143 2.01 -1.15 19.13
N GLU A 144 2.97 -1.75 18.43
CA GLU A 144 3.96 -2.63 19.04
C GLU A 144 4.91 -1.87 19.96
N ALA A 145 5.24 -0.62 19.62
CA ALA A 145 6.02 0.22 20.51
C ALA A 145 5.33 0.49 21.84
N HIS A 146 4.01 0.71 21.81
CA HIS A 146 3.21 0.88 23.01
C HIS A 146 3.08 -0.42 23.81
N ARG A 147 2.90 -1.56 23.14
CA ARG A 147 2.75 -2.88 23.79
C ARG A 147 4.04 -3.38 24.44
N LEU A 148 5.16 -3.22 23.77
CA LEU A 148 6.44 -3.82 24.17
C LEU A 148 7.36 -2.83 24.91
N GLY A 149 6.97 -1.56 25.01
CA GLY A 149 7.84 -0.51 25.57
C GLY A 149 9.13 -0.36 24.78
N THR A 150 9.05 -0.39 23.44
CA THR A 150 10.25 -0.44 22.59
C THR A 150 11.13 0.80 22.75
N ASN A 151 12.43 0.60 22.58
CA ASN A 151 13.42 1.66 22.54
C ASN A 151 13.05 2.73 21.47
N PRO A 152 13.11 4.03 21.79
CA PRO A 152 12.92 5.14 20.84
C PRO A 152 13.70 5.00 19.52
N VAL A 153 14.86 4.34 19.55
CA VAL A 153 15.68 4.05 18.36
C VAL A 153 14.92 3.22 17.31
N VAL A 154 14.08 2.27 17.74
CA VAL A 154 13.29 1.42 16.84
C VAL A 154 12.19 2.23 16.17
N LEU A 155 11.53 3.11 16.92
CA LEU A 155 10.54 4.05 16.39
C LEU A 155 11.18 5.01 15.38
N ALA A 156 12.33 5.59 15.72
CA ALA A 156 13.09 6.46 14.83
C ALA A 156 13.48 5.73 13.53
N GLY A 157 14.03 4.52 13.64
CA GLY A 157 14.42 3.72 12.48
C GLY A 157 13.23 3.30 11.62
N GLY A 158 12.13 2.86 12.23
CA GLY A 158 10.93 2.45 11.51
C GLY A 158 10.24 3.60 10.78
N THR A 159 10.08 4.75 11.44
CA THR A 159 9.52 5.96 10.83
C THR A 159 10.39 6.49 9.69
N LEU A 160 11.72 6.47 9.86
CA LEU A 160 12.69 6.81 8.80
C LEU A 160 12.50 5.92 7.56
N VAL A 161 12.42 4.61 7.78
CA VAL A 161 12.25 3.63 6.71
C VAL A 161 10.92 3.84 5.97
N VAL A 162 9.83 4.12 6.67
CA VAL A 162 8.54 4.43 6.04
C VAL A 162 8.61 5.69 5.20
N ALA A 163 9.15 6.78 5.76
CA ALA A 163 9.29 8.05 5.06
C ALA A 163 10.18 7.93 3.82
N ALA A 164 11.37 7.35 3.97
CA ALA A 164 12.31 7.14 2.87
C ALA A 164 11.73 6.23 1.78
N SER A 165 11.04 5.15 2.18
CA SER A 165 10.35 4.28 1.22
C SER A 165 9.27 5.03 0.45
N THR A 166 8.47 5.85 1.12
CA THR A 166 7.40 6.62 0.46
C THR A 166 7.99 7.53 -0.61
N ILE A 167 9.06 8.26 -0.29
CA ILE A 167 9.75 9.16 -1.23
C ILE A 167 10.39 8.40 -2.38
N VAL A 168 11.18 7.35 -2.09
CA VAL A 168 11.88 6.56 -3.12
C VAL A 168 10.89 5.94 -4.10
N HIS A 169 9.78 5.38 -3.62
CA HIS A 169 8.77 4.78 -4.49
C HIS A 169 7.97 5.84 -5.24
N ALA A 170 7.63 6.98 -4.62
CA ALA A 170 6.95 8.07 -5.31
C ALA A 170 7.74 8.55 -6.53
N ILE A 171 9.07 8.68 -6.40
CA ILE A 171 9.95 9.11 -7.49
C ILE A 171 10.16 7.98 -8.51
N THR A 172 10.31 6.73 -8.06
CA THR A 172 10.68 5.61 -8.96
C THR A 172 9.50 4.95 -9.68
N THR A 173 8.26 5.12 -9.22
CA THR A 173 7.07 4.44 -9.79
C THR A 173 6.81 4.82 -11.23
N ALA A 174 6.69 6.11 -11.54
CA ALA A 174 6.41 6.56 -12.90
C ALA A 174 7.49 6.14 -13.93
N PRO A 175 8.80 6.40 -13.71
CA PRO A 175 9.83 5.97 -14.64
C PRO A 175 9.96 4.44 -14.69
N GLY A 176 9.81 3.76 -13.55
CA GLY A 176 9.86 2.30 -13.48
C GLY A 176 8.78 1.62 -14.29
N LEU A 177 7.55 2.13 -14.24
CA LEU A 177 6.44 1.65 -15.05
C LEU A 177 6.68 1.87 -16.55
N ALA A 178 7.23 3.05 -16.92
CA ALA A 178 7.58 3.34 -18.31
C ALA A 178 8.67 2.39 -18.84
N LEU A 179 9.70 2.12 -18.04
CA LEU A 179 10.77 1.17 -18.37
C LEU A 179 10.24 -0.26 -18.49
N TYR A 180 9.38 -0.69 -17.55
CA TYR A 180 8.75 -2.00 -17.58
C TYR A 180 7.91 -2.18 -18.85
N ARG A 181 7.03 -1.22 -19.17
CA ARG A 181 6.22 -1.24 -20.40
C ARG A 181 7.10 -1.28 -21.66
N LYS A 182 8.17 -0.48 -21.71
CA LYS A 182 9.11 -0.48 -22.84
C LYS A 182 9.82 -1.83 -23.00
N ALA A 183 10.20 -2.47 -21.89
CA ALA A 183 10.83 -3.78 -21.90
C ALA A 183 9.85 -4.90 -22.29
N ALA A 184 8.59 -4.81 -21.85
CA ALA A 184 7.52 -5.71 -22.26
C ALA A 184 7.28 -5.63 -23.78
N ASN A 185 7.13 -4.41 -24.32
CA ASN A 185 6.93 -4.19 -25.76
C ASN A 185 8.12 -4.61 -26.63
N ARG A 186 9.33 -4.70 -26.06
CA ARG A 186 10.55 -5.16 -26.76
C ARG A 186 10.71 -6.68 -26.77
N THR A 187 9.80 -7.41 -26.15
CA THR A 187 9.81 -8.87 -26.15
C THR A 187 8.65 -9.33 -27.02
N PRO A 188 8.77 -9.27 -28.37
CA PRO A 188 7.84 -9.98 -29.21
C PRO A 188 8.04 -11.47 -28.91
N GLU A 189 7.03 -12.09 -28.32
CA GLU A 189 6.64 -13.48 -28.56
C GLU A 189 7.80 -14.42 -28.96
N ARG A 190 8.72 -14.66 -28.03
CA ARG A 190 9.70 -15.75 -28.12
C ARG A 190 9.35 -16.80 -27.08
N ALA A 191 8.21 -17.44 -27.27
CA ALA A 191 7.93 -18.83 -26.89
C ALA A 191 6.44 -19.13 -27.11
N GLN A 192 6.18 -19.91 -28.17
CA GLN A 192 5.12 -20.92 -28.33
C GLN A 192 3.66 -20.49 -28.36
#